data_AF-A0A3A0AF98-F1
#
_entry.id   AF-A0A3A0AF98-F1
#
_cell.length_a   1.000
_cell.length_b   1.000
_cell.length_c   1.000
_cell.angle_alpha   90.00
_cell.angle_beta   90.00
_cell.angle_gamma   90.00
#
_symmetry.space_group_name_H-M   'P 1'
#
loop_
_entity.id
_entity.type
_entity.pdbx_description
1 polymer ?
#
loop_
_entity_poly.entity_id
_entity_poly.type
_entity_poly.pdbx_seq_one_letter_code
_entity_poly.pdbx_strand_id
1 'polypeptide(L)'
;MTTEIEFELPAIQYELMGYPGLKQGESLTVTLDAGVLLPDPAADGWFAVRKEPFPPLFKRVGPALYVFAGQIEQAELNNEAGEESAVLLVDCGLPLRVTCAPGEDGRLPYGTWETRSFTGFGRLHGLIEDDFATGIGKTIDVTIWGFQRLVLTPGDPVIGEWHTMDVLPPAPYRYDRVLIQARRHRDILHRLPL
;
A
#
# COMPACT_ATOMS: atom_id res chain seq x y z
N MET A 1 2.39 13.36 17.41
CA MET A 1 3.31 12.58 16.57
C MET A 1 2.73 12.56 15.18
N THR A 2 3.52 12.92 14.17
CA THR A 2 3.14 12.83 12.75
C THR A 2 3.55 11.43 12.29
N THR A 3 2.66 10.68 11.65
CA THR A 3 2.97 9.33 11.18
C THR A 3 3.78 9.44 9.89
N GLU A 4 5.03 8.98 9.94
CA GLU A 4 5.88 8.83 8.76
C GLU A 4 5.56 7.50 8.08
N ILE A 5 5.38 7.57 6.75
CA ILE A 5 5.01 6.44 5.90
C ILE A 5 5.97 6.45 4.73
N GLU A 6 6.44 5.28 4.35
CA GLU A 6 7.19 5.05 3.12
C GLU A 6 6.44 4.04 2.26
N PHE A 7 6.21 4.37 1.00
CA PHE A 7 5.54 3.49 0.02
C PHE A 7 6.27 3.54 -1.31
N GLU A 8 6.18 2.46 -2.08
CA GLU A 8 6.67 2.43 -3.46
C GLU A 8 5.65 3.14 -4.36
N LEU A 9 6.13 4.00 -5.25
CA LEU A 9 5.37 4.56 -6.36
C LEU A 9 5.54 3.62 -7.56
N PRO A 10 4.52 2.83 -7.95
CA PRO A 10 4.62 1.96 -9.11
C PRO A 10 4.87 2.78 -10.38
N ALA A 11 5.71 2.28 -11.29
CA ALA A 11 6.02 2.98 -12.54
C ALA A 11 4.77 3.32 -13.36
N ILE A 12 3.77 2.43 -13.36
CA ILE A 12 2.47 2.65 -14.01
C ILE A 12 1.68 3.80 -13.38
N GLN A 13 1.72 3.97 -12.06
CA GLN A 13 1.07 5.08 -11.38
C GLN A 13 1.75 6.40 -11.74
N TYR A 14 3.08 6.41 -11.79
CA TYR A 14 3.81 7.59 -12.21
C TYR A 14 3.55 7.97 -13.68
N GLU A 15 3.39 6.97 -14.54
CA GLU A 15 2.95 7.14 -15.93
C GLU A 15 1.54 7.73 -16.02
N LEU A 16 0.58 7.21 -15.24
CA LEU A 16 -0.80 7.73 -15.20
C LEU A 16 -0.85 9.19 -14.74
N MET A 17 0.05 9.60 -13.85
CA MET A 17 0.22 11.00 -13.45
C MET A 17 0.83 11.88 -14.56
N GLY A 18 1.31 11.30 -15.66
CA GLY A 18 2.01 12.00 -16.74
C GLY A 18 3.47 12.31 -16.45
N TYR A 19 4.12 11.51 -15.60
CA TYR A 19 5.51 11.70 -15.15
C TYR A 19 5.79 13.11 -14.59
N PRO A 20 5.01 13.62 -13.62
CA PRO A 20 5.22 14.96 -13.10
C PRO A 20 6.54 15.03 -12.33
N GLY A 21 7.26 16.16 -12.39
CA GLY A 21 8.34 16.38 -11.45
C GLY A 21 7.78 16.53 -10.04
N LEU A 22 8.16 15.65 -9.10
CA LEU A 22 7.73 15.72 -7.70
C LEU A 22 8.86 16.24 -6.83
N LYS A 23 8.55 17.02 -5.80
CA LYS A 23 9.56 17.53 -4.86
C LYS A 23 9.12 17.40 -3.40
N GLN A 24 10.11 17.36 -2.51
CA GLN A 24 9.88 17.47 -1.08
C GLN A 24 9.01 18.69 -0.73
N GLY A 25 8.07 18.49 0.17
CA GLY A 25 7.11 19.50 0.62
C GLY A 25 5.81 19.54 -0.17
N GLU A 26 5.72 18.88 -1.33
CA GLU A 26 4.46 18.76 -2.06
C GLU A 26 3.48 17.82 -1.35
N SER A 27 2.20 18.10 -1.53
CA SER A 27 1.13 17.23 -1.02
C SER A 27 0.73 16.24 -2.09
N LEU A 28 0.42 15.02 -1.68
CA LEU A 28 -0.08 13.95 -2.52
C LEU A 28 -1.27 13.29 -1.84
N THR A 29 -2.34 13.07 -2.58
CA THR A 29 -3.47 12.24 -2.14
C THR A 29 -3.22 10.84 -2.68
N VAL A 30 -3.25 9.84 -1.81
CA VAL A 30 -2.82 8.47 -2.14
C VAL A 30 -3.70 7.43 -1.45
N THR A 31 -4.02 6.35 -2.15
CA THR A 31 -4.55 5.11 -1.56
C THR A 31 -3.37 4.20 -1.23
N LEU A 32 -3.28 3.77 0.02
CA LEU A 32 -2.28 2.80 0.45
C LEU A 32 -2.74 1.38 0.11
N ASP A 33 -1.91 0.63 -0.60
CA ASP A 33 -2.24 -0.69 -1.12
C ASP A 33 -1.10 -1.69 -0.85
N ALA A 34 -1.39 -2.86 -0.28
CA ALA A 34 -0.38 -3.90 -0.04
C ALA A 34 -0.27 -4.94 -1.17
N GLY A 35 -0.95 -4.71 -2.29
CA GLY A 35 -1.03 -5.63 -3.41
C GLY A 35 -1.75 -6.94 -3.08
N VAL A 36 -1.42 -7.95 -3.86
CA VAL A 36 -1.93 -9.32 -3.70
C VAL A 36 -1.13 -10.04 -2.62
N LEU A 37 -1.84 -10.64 -1.67
CA LEU A 37 -1.31 -11.43 -0.56
C LEU A 37 -1.86 -12.85 -0.64
N LEU A 38 -1.03 -13.82 -0.26
CA LEU A 38 -1.39 -15.24 -0.23
C LEU A 38 -1.63 -15.73 1.21
N PRO A 39 -2.46 -16.76 1.44
CA PRO A 39 -2.63 -17.36 2.76
C PRO A 39 -1.46 -18.29 3.14
N ASP A 40 -0.31 -18.18 2.47
CA ASP A 40 0.90 -18.95 2.71
C ASP A 40 1.98 -18.06 3.35
N PRO A 41 2.40 -18.33 4.61
CA PRO A 41 3.47 -17.59 5.27
C PRO A 41 4.84 -17.65 4.57
N ALA A 42 5.06 -18.59 3.65
CA ALA A 42 6.27 -18.68 2.85
C ALA A 42 6.29 -17.74 1.63
N ALA A 43 5.16 -17.09 1.31
CA ALA A 43 5.06 -16.14 0.22
C ALA A 43 5.73 -14.78 0.54
N ASP A 44 6.15 -14.06 -0.52
CA ASP A 44 6.71 -12.71 -0.42
C ASP A 44 5.74 -11.70 0.21
N GLY A 45 4.45 -11.92 0.02
CA GLY A 45 3.36 -11.19 0.67
C GLY A 45 2.32 -12.18 1.16
N TRP A 46 2.02 -12.14 2.45
CA TRP A 46 1.12 -13.11 3.08
C TRP A 46 0.12 -12.48 4.02
N PHE A 47 -0.96 -13.21 4.28
CA PHE A 47 -1.97 -12.81 5.25
C PHE A 47 -2.54 -13.95 6.08
N ALA A 48 -3.17 -13.58 7.19
CA ALA A 48 -3.99 -14.43 8.03
C ALA A 48 -5.18 -13.65 8.56
N VAL A 49 -6.32 -14.31 8.68
CA VAL A 49 -7.56 -13.74 9.23
C VAL A 49 -7.94 -14.48 10.50
N ARG A 50 -8.24 -13.76 11.58
CA ARG A 50 -8.61 -14.30 12.90
C ARG A 50 -9.92 -13.71 13.40
N LYS A 51 -10.67 -14.48 14.18
CA LYS A 51 -11.94 -14.00 14.77
C LYS A 51 -11.70 -13.03 15.91
N GLU A 52 -10.66 -13.26 16.70
CA GLU A 52 -10.35 -12.47 17.87
C GLU A 52 -9.85 -11.08 17.46
N PRO A 53 -10.30 -10.01 18.15
CA PRO A 53 -9.86 -8.66 17.86
C PRO A 53 -8.34 -8.53 18.10
N PHE A 54 -7.65 -7.99 17.11
CA PHE A 54 -6.23 -7.66 17.19
C PHE A 54 -6.05 -6.13 17.15
N PRO A 55 -5.20 -5.54 18.01
CA PRO A 55 -4.96 -4.10 17.98
C PRO A 55 -4.39 -3.64 16.63
N PRO A 56 -4.73 -2.43 16.18
CA PRO A 56 -4.12 -1.86 14.98
C PRO A 56 -2.59 -1.81 15.08
N LEU A 57 -1.93 -2.28 14.03
CA LEU A 57 -0.47 -2.30 13.89
C LEU A 57 -0.15 -1.90 12.45
N PHE A 58 0.75 -0.94 12.28
CA PHE A 58 1.30 -0.59 10.98
C PHE A 58 2.79 -0.26 11.15
N LYS A 59 3.65 -1.25 10.91
CA LYS A 59 5.07 -1.16 11.24
C LYS A 59 5.94 -1.50 10.04
N ARG A 60 6.76 -0.54 9.63
CA ARG A 60 7.80 -0.75 8.62
C ARG A 60 8.87 -1.71 9.13
N VAL A 61 9.23 -2.70 8.32
CA VAL A 61 10.27 -3.70 8.57
C VAL A 61 11.36 -3.73 7.49
N GLY A 62 11.15 -3.03 6.37
CA GLY A 62 12.13 -2.82 5.30
C GLY A 62 11.69 -1.71 4.33
N PRO A 63 12.42 -1.47 3.23
CA PRO A 63 12.07 -0.45 2.24
C PRO A 63 10.68 -0.70 1.66
N ALA A 64 9.73 0.18 1.97
CA ALA A 64 8.29 0.02 1.69
C ALA A 64 7.68 -1.34 2.13
N LEU A 65 8.33 -2.10 3.02
CA LEU A 65 7.85 -3.40 3.50
C LEU A 65 7.30 -3.27 4.91
N TYR A 66 6.09 -3.79 5.14
CA TYR A 66 5.36 -3.61 6.38
C TYR A 66 4.84 -4.93 6.93
N VAL A 67 4.81 -5.02 8.25
CA VAL A 67 3.87 -5.88 8.98
C VAL A 67 2.72 -5.00 9.43
N PHE A 68 1.51 -5.46 9.18
CA PHE A 68 0.30 -4.73 9.52
C PHE A 68 -0.79 -5.66 10.05
N ALA A 69 -1.62 -5.11 10.92
CA ALA A 69 -2.76 -5.81 11.47
C ALA A 69 -3.84 -4.82 11.87
N GLY A 70 -5.11 -5.24 11.83
CA GLY A 70 -6.21 -4.32 12.01
C GLY A 70 -7.57 -4.98 11.88
N GLN A 71 -8.63 -4.18 12.03
CA GLN A 71 -9.99 -4.63 11.75
C GLN A 71 -10.29 -4.50 10.26
N ILE A 72 -10.98 -5.49 9.70
CA ILE A 72 -11.51 -5.41 8.33
C ILE A 72 -12.75 -4.50 8.38
N GLU A 73 -12.69 -3.35 7.71
CA GLU A 73 -13.79 -2.39 7.64
C GLU A 73 -14.74 -2.67 6.47
N GLN A 74 -14.21 -3.16 5.36
CA GLN A 74 -14.95 -3.50 4.14
C GLN A 74 -14.34 -4.71 3.46
N ALA A 75 -15.17 -5.53 2.82
CA ALA A 75 -14.74 -6.67 2.04
C ALA A 75 -15.60 -6.81 0.77
N GLU A 76 -14.94 -6.96 -0.37
CA GLU A 76 -15.57 -7.28 -1.65
C GLU A 76 -15.03 -8.63 -2.10
N LEU A 77 -15.92 -9.62 -2.18
CA LEU A 77 -15.59 -11.00 -2.53
C LEU A 77 -15.88 -11.22 -4.01
N ASN A 78 -14.88 -11.68 -4.75
CA ASN A 78 -14.98 -12.03 -6.15
C ASN A 78 -14.82 -13.55 -6.30
N ASN A 79 -15.70 -14.14 -7.11
CA ASN A 79 -15.64 -15.55 -7.48
C ASN A 79 -15.66 -15.63 -9.01
N GLU A 80 -14.46 -15.69 -9.59
CA GLU A 80 -14.28 -15.80 -11.04
C GLU A 80 -13.63 -17.13 -11.36
N ALA A 81 -14.16 -17.83 -12.37
CA ALA A 81 -13.64 -19.11 -12.85
C ALA A 81 -13.48 -20.22 -11.77
N GLY A 82 -14.17 -20.10 -10.64
CA GLY A 82 -14.08 -21.05 -9.52
C GLY A 82 -12.96 -20.77 -8.52
N GLU A 83 -12.25 -19.65 -8.66
CA GLU A 83 -11.27 -19.15 -7.69
C GLU A 83 -11.86 -17.98 -6.90
N GLU A 84 -11.68 -18.01 -5.58
CA GLU A 84 -12.12 -16.95 -4.68
C GLU A 84 -10.99 -15.92 -4.46
N SER A 85 -11.31 -14.64 -4.63
CA SER A 85 -10.44 -13.54 -4.23
C SER A 85 -11.23 -12.49 -3.47
N ALA A 86 -10.55 -11.69 -2.66
CA ALA A 86 -11.20 -10.61 -1.92
C ALA A 86 -10.36 -9.36 -1.92
N VAL A 87 -10.99 -8.20 -2.13
CA VAL A 87 -10.36 -6.91 -1.84
C VAL A 87 -10.91 -6.42 -0.51
N LEU A 88 -10.03 -6.01 0.39
CA LEU A 88 -10.40 -5.56 1.73
C LEU A 88 -9.89 -4.15 1.99
N LEU A 89 -10.66 -3.41 2.79
CA LEU A 89 -10.16 -2.25 3.51
C LEU A 89 -9.90 -2.66 4.96
N VAL A 90 -8.68 -2.45 5.44
CA VAL A 90 -8.27 -2.80 6.80
C VAL A 90 -7.83 -1.54 7.54
N ASP A 91 -8.40 -1.28 8.72
CA ASP A 91 -7.93 -0.22 9.62
C ASP A 91 -6.74 -0.73 10.46
N CYS A 92 -5.54 -0.41 9.98
CA CYS A 92 -4.28 -0.70 10.67
C CYS A 92 -3.81 0.48 11.57
N GLY A 93 -4.68 1.45 11.86
CA GLY A 93 -4.34 2.81 12.30
C GLY A 93 -4.11 3.76 11.12
N LEU A 94 -4.12 3.19 9.92
CA LEU A 94 -4.20 3.81 8.61
C LEU A 94 -5.10 2.93 7.75
N PRO A 95 -5.93 3.50 6.87
CA PRO A 95 -6.67 2.71 5.91
C PRO A 95 -5.67 2.04 4.95
N LEU A 96 -5.74 0.73 4.86
CA LEU A 96 -4.92 -0.08 3.96
C LEU A 96 -5.82 -0.94 3.09
N ARG A 97 -5.68 -0.81 1.77
CA ARG A 97 -6.28 -1.73 0.81
C ARG A 97 -5.39 -2.96 0.65
N VAL A 98 -5.99 -4.14 0.62
CA VAL A 98 -5.27 -5.40 0.36
C VAL A 98 -6.09 -6.28 -0.57
N THR A 99 -5.42 -7.01 -1.45
CA THR A 99 -6.05 -8.06 -2.27
C THR A 99 -5.62 -9.40 -1.72
N CYS A 100 -6.58 -10.24 -1.35
CA CYS A 100 -6.36 -11.59 -0.86
C CYS A 100 -6.59 -12.57 -2.01
N ALA A 101 -5.53 -13.27 -2.40
CA ALA A 101 -5.61 -14.38 -3.33
C ALA A 101 -6.01 -15.68 -2.59
N PRO A 102 -6.56 -16.67 -3.31
CA PRO A 102 -6.93 -17.94 -2.72
C PRO A 102 -5.70 -18.76 -2.29
N GLY A 103 -5.94 -19.78 -1.47
CA GLY A 103 -4.98 -20.84 -1.23
C GLY A 103 -4.87 -21.82 -2.40
N GLU A 104 -4.08 -22.89 -2.22
CA GLU A 104 -3.93 -23.95 -3.23
C GLU A 104 -5.25 -24.64 -3.61
N ASP A 105 -6.24 -24.62 -2.72
CA ASP A 105 -7.57 -25.19 -2.96
C ASP A 105 -8.52 -24.26 -3.73
N GLY A 106 -8.02 -23.10 -4.18
CA GLY A 106 -8.80 -22.09 -4.90
C GLY A 106 -9.75 -21.29 -4.01
N ARG A 107 -9.67 -21.46 -2.68
CA ARG A 107 -10.60 -20.83 -1.74
C ARG A 107 -9.91 -19.84 -0.83
N LEU A 108 -10.71 -18.89 -0.35
CA LEU A 108 -10.32 -17.99 0.71
C LEU A 108 -10.55 -18.63 2.09
N PRO A 109 -9.81 -18.22 3.12
CA PRO A 109 -10.06 -18.64 4.50
C PRO A 109 -11.53 -18.45 4.93
N TYR A 110 -12.13 -19.50 5.50
CA TYR A 110 -13.57 -19.59 5.75
C TYR A 110 -14.16 -18.53 6.71
N GLY A 111 -15.28 -17.90 6.31
CA GLY A 111 -16.28 -17.20 7.14
C GLY A 111 -16.55 -15.74 6.74
N THR A 112 -17.24 -14.96 7.58
CA THR A 112 -17.53 -13.53 7.33
C THR A 112 -16.33 -12.66 7.70
N TRP A 113 -15.83 -11.83 6.77
CA TRP A 113 -14.55 -11.13 6.90
C TRP A 113 -14.68 -9.80 7.64
N GLU A 114 -15.80 -9.09 7.49
CA GLU A 114 -16.07 -7.74 8.02
C GLU A 114 -16.08 -7.63 9.56
N THR A 115 -15.99 -8.74 10.28
CA THR A 115 -15.96 -8.77 11.77
C THR A 115 -14.68 -9.38 12.31
N ARG A 116 -13.70 -9.60 11.43
CA ARG A 116 -12.46 -10.32 11.74
C ARG A 116 -11.28 -9.37 11.74
N SER A 117 -10.25 -9.80 12.46
CA SER A 117 -8.96 -9.15 12.43
C SER A 117 -8.10 -9.72 11.33
N PHE A 118 -7.46 -8.81 10.61
CA PHE A 118 -6.50 -9.10 9.56
C PHE A 118 -5.09 -8.98 10.11
N THR A 119 -4.17 -9.82 9.65
CA THR A 119 -2.73 -9.65 9.83
C THR A 119 -2.07 -9.97 8.52
N GLY A 120 -1.15 -9.13 8.07
CA GLY A 120 -0.42 -9.36 6.85
C GLY A 120 0.99 -8.79 6.89
N PHE A 121 1.74 -9.24 5.89
CA PHE A 121 3.06 -8.77 5.56
C PHE A 121 3.13 -8.56 4.06
N GLY A 122 3.65 -7.42 3.64
CA GLY A 122 3.71 -7.12 2.22
C GLY A 122 4.38 -5.79 1.93
N ARG A 123 4.57 -5.55 0.64
CA ARG A 123 5.09 -4.28 0.14
C ARG A 123 3.94 -3.30 0.00
N LEU A 124 4.16 -2.08 0.46
CA LEU A 124 3.23 -0.98 0.40
C LEU A 124 3.44 -0.19 -0.88
N HIS A 125 2.39 -0.07 -1.67
CA HIS A 125 2.31 0.78 -2.85
C HIS A 125 1.43 1.99 -2.55
N GLY A 126 1.80 3.13 -3.13
CA GLY A 126 0.95 4.32 -3.19
C GLY A 126 0.28 4.39 -4.55
N LEU A 127 -1.05 4.39 -4.55
CA LEU A 127 -1.86 4.57 -5.76
C LEU A 127 -2.44 5.98 -5.77
N ILE A 128 -2.14 6.74 -6.81
CA ILE A 128 -2.52 8.15 -6.96
C ILE A 128 -3.76 8.24 -7.85
N GLU A 129 -3.72 7.49 -8.96
CA GLU A 129 -4.83 7.30 -9.86
C GLU A 129 -5.36 5.88 -9.63
N ASP A 130 -6.59 5.75 -9.12
CA ASP A 130 -7.23 4.45 -8.94
C ASP A 130 -7.98 4.09 -10.22
N ASP A 131 -7.77 2.90 -10.77
CA ASP A 131 -8.42 2.44 -12.02
C ASP A 131 -9.86 1.90 -11.78
N PHE A 132 -10.45 2.24 -10.62
CA PHE A 132 -11.84 1.93 -10.22
C PHE A 132 -12.31 0.48 -10.43
N ALA A 133 -11.41 -0.49 -10.53
CA ALA A 133 -11.80 -1.90 -10.68
C ALA A 133 -12.55 -2.42 -9.45
N THR A 134 -12.32 -1.82 -8.28
CA THR A 134 -13.05 -2.12 -7.03
C THR A 134 -13.51 -0.83 -6.36
N GLY A 135 -14.68 -0.85 -5.72
CA GLY A 135 -15.17 0.30 -4.93
C GLY A 135 -14.44 0.48 -3.60
N ILE A 136 -13.55 -0.45 -3.24
CA ILE A 136 -12.83 -0.47 -1.98
C ILE A 136 -11.50 0.29 -2.09
N GLY A 137 -11.36 1.31 -1.25
CA GLY A 137 -10.17 2.13 -1.15
C GLY A 137 -10.49 3.41 -0.37
N LYS A 138 -9.52 3.89 0.41
CA LYS A 138 -9.65 5.17 1.11
C LYS A 138 -8.37 5.95 0.94
N THR A 139 -8.51 7.15 0.41
CA THR A 139 -7.38 8.05 0.21
C THR A 139 -6.94 8.68 1.53
N ILE A 140 -5.65 8.97 1.60
CA ILE A 140 -5.05 9.79 2.64
C ILE A 140 -4.24 10.92 2.00
N ASP A 141 -4.22 12.08 2.66
CA ASP A 141 -3.35 13.17 2.26
C ASP A 141 -2.02 13.08 3.00
N VAL A 142 -0.93 13.16 2.23
CA VAL A 142 0.44 13.11 2.73
C VAL A 142 1.25 14.28 2.19
N THR A 143 2.26 14.70 2.94
CA THR A 143 3.30 15.59 2.45
C THR A 143 4.58 14.81 2.19
N ILE A 144 5.12 14.93 0.98
CA ILE A 144 6.37 14.30 0.58
C ILE A 144 7.51 14.87 1.42
N TRP A 145 8.34 13.99 1.96
CA TRP A 145 9.51 14.31 2.78
C TRP A 145 10.82 13.91 2.12
N GLY A 146 10.80 12.98 1.17
CA GLY A 146 11.97 12.58 0.40
C GLY A 146 11.67 11.42 -0.53
N PHE A 147 12.66 11.08 -1.36
CA PHE A 147 12.59 9.96 -2.28
C PHE A 147 13.79 9.05 -2.10
N GLN A 148 13.57 7.76 -2.34
CA GLN A 148 14.66 6.81 -2.55
C GLN A 148 14.45 6.12 -3.89
N ARG A 149 15.51 6.04 -4.69
CA ARG A 149 15.49 5.34 -5.99
C ARG A 149 16.48 4.19 -5.94
N LEU A 150 16.01 2.98 -6.19
CA LEU A 150 16.85 1.83 -6.48
C LEU A 150 17.05 1.75 -7.98
N VAL A 151 18.29 1.92 -8.44
CA VAL A 151 18.61 1.87 -9.87
C VAL A 151 18.66 0.41 -10.32
N LEU A 152 17.77 0.05 -11.25
CA LEU A 152 17.70 -1.29 -11.85
C LEU A 152 17.79 -1.23 -13.38
N THR A 153 17.97 -0.03 -13.93
CA THR A 153 18.14 0.20 -15.37
C THR A 153 19.33 -0.62 -15.91
N PRO A 154 19.12 -1.51 -16.89
CA PRO A 154 20.20 -2.31 -17.46
C PRO A 154 21.29 -1.46 -18.10
N GLY A 155 22.54 -1.73 -17.76
CA GLY A 155 23.71 -1.01 -18.29
C GLY A 155 24.07 0.28 -17.55
N ASP A 156 23.29 0.66 -16.53
CA ASP A 156 23.66 1.76 -15.63
C ASP A 156 24.83 1.35 -14.72
N PRO A 157 25.90 2.15 -14.60
CA PRO A 157 27.06 1.82 -13.77
C PRO A 157 26.74 1.68 -12.28
N VAL A 158 25.62 2.25 -11.79
CA VAL A 158 25.19 2.15 -10.38
C VAL A 158 24.01 1.20 -10.17
N ILE A 159 23.82 0.24 -11.08
CA ILE A 159 22.79 -0.78 -10.95
C ILE A 159 22.88 -1.52 -9.60
N GLY A 160 21.75 -1.63 -8.91
CA GLY A 160 21.64 -2.23 -7.57
C GLY A 160 21.84 -1.24 -6.42
N GLU A 161 22.15 0.03 -6.68
CA GLU A 161 22.37 1.03 -5.64
C GLU A 161 21.11 1.84 -5.30
N TRP A 162 20.99 2.19 -4.02
CA TRP A 162 19.96 3.11 -3.51
C TRP A 162 20.48 4.55 -3.48
N HIS A 163 19.71 5.48 -4.04
CA HIS A 163 20.00 6.91 -4.01
C HIS A 163 18.89 7.66 -3.29
N THR A 164 19.27 8.54 -2.38
CA THR A 164 18.33 9.49 -1.75
C THR A 164 18.23 10.74 -2.60
N MET A 165 17.02 11.26 -2.79
CA MET A 165 16.74 12.41 -3.64
C MET A 165 15.70 13.32 -2.96
N ASP A 166 15.83 14.63 -3.17
CA ASP A 166 14.85 15.63 -2.70
C ASP A 166 13.80 15.97 -3.76
N VAL A 167 14.10 15.62 -5.01
CA VAL A 167 13.27 15.83 -6.20
C VAL A 167 13.28 14.54 -7.00
N LEU A 168 12.12 14.12 -7.48
CA LEU A 168 11.94 13.06 -8.47
C LEU A 168 11.72 13.72 -9.85
N PRO A 169 12.72 13.71 -10.76
CA PRO A 169 12.61 14.27 -12.10
C PRO A 169 11.49 13.64 -12.95
N PRO A 170 10.90 14.38 -13.90
CA PRO A 170 9.86 13.89 -14.80
C PRO A 170 10.44 12.89 -15.82
N ALA A 171 10.53 11.61 -15.45
CA ALA A 171 11.13 10.57 -16.29
C ALA A 171 10.43 9.21 -16.12
N PRO A 172 10.41 8.36 -17.17
CA PRO A 172 9.84 7.03 -17.08
C PRO A 172 10.85 6.09 -16.37
N TYR A 173 10.79 6.05 -15.04
CA TYR A 173 11.56 5.13 -14.16
C TYR A 173 11.11 3.67 -14.30
N ARG A 174 11.07 3.14 -15.54
CA ARG A 174 10.40 1.87 -15.87
C ARG A 174 10.94 0.67 -15.12
N TYR A 175 12.26 0.62 -14.92
CA TYR A 175 12.92 -0.50 -14.25
C TYR A 175 13.17 -0.22 -12.77
N ASP A 176 13.45 1.03 -12.44
CA ASP A 176 13.87 1.43 -11.11
C ASP A 176 12.69 1.36 -10.14
N ARG A 177 13.01 1.13 -8.86
CA ARG A 177 12.01 1.25 -7.80
C ARG A 177 12.13 2.62 -7.15
N VAL A 178 11.02 3.34 -7.09
CA VAL A 178 10.94 4.65 -6.46
C VAL A 178 10.13 4.51 -5.18
N LEU A 179 10.74 4.82 -4.05
CA LEU A 179 10.07 4.93 -2.75
C LEU A 179 9.84 6.40 -2.43
N ILE A 180 8.63 6.73 -2.00
CA ILE A 180 8.27 8.03 -1.48
C ILE A 180 8.23 7.92 0.03
N GLN A 181 8.99 8.77 0.71
CA GLN A 181 8.89 8.99 2.14
C GLN A 181 7.97 10.19 2.35
N ALA A 182 6.92 10.01 3.15
CA ALA A 182 5.90 11.01 3.35
C ALA A 182 5.42 11.08 4.79
N ARG A 183 4.80 12.20 5.13
CA ARG A 183 4.17 12.44 6.43
C ARG A 183 2.67 12.59 6.23
N ARG A 184 1.89 11.75 6.90
CA ARG A 184 0.43 11.87 6.86
C ARG A 184 0.00 13.20 7.47
N HIS A 185 -0.95 13.87 6.82
CA HIS A 185 -1.66 14.99 7.44
C HIS A 185 -2.42 14.46 8.64
N ARG A 186 -2.38 15.20 9.75
CA ARG A 186 -3.31 14.89 10.85
C ARG A 186 -4.71 15.15 10.32
N ASP A 187 -5.63 14.21 10.56
CA ASP A 187 -7.05 14.54 10.47
C ASP A 187 -7.28 15.69 11.45
N ILE A 188 -7.39 16.91 10.93
CA ILE A 188 -7.94 18.01 11.68
C ILE A 188 -9.42 17.65 11.75
N LEU A 189 -9.79 16.84 12.74
CA LEU A 189 -11.17 16.76 13.18
C LEU A 189 -11.60 18.20 13.38
N HIS A 190 -12.42 18.70 12.45
CA HIS A 190 -13.20 19.90 12.67
C HIS A 190 -14.07 19.62 13.89
N ARG A 191 -13.51 19.89 15.09
CA ARG A 191 -14.28 20.47 16.17
C ARG A 191 -14.69 21.83 15.64
N LEU A 192 -15.80 21.86 14.92
CA LEU A 192 -16.64 23.03 14.90
C LEU A 192 -17.42 22.97 16.22
N PRO A 193 -17.10 23.80 17.22
CA PRO A 193 -18.14 24.24 18.13
C PRO A 193 -18.99 25.24 17.36
N LEU A 194 -20.29 24.97 17.29
CA LEU A 194 -21.38 25.88 17.68
C LEU A 194 -22.70 25.18 17.37
#